data_AF-A0A942K719-F1
#
_entry.id   AF-A0A942K719-F1
#
_cell.length_a   1.000
_cell.length_b   1.000
_cell.length_c   1.000
_cell.angle_alpha   90.00
_cell.angle_beta   90.00
_cell.angle_gamma   90.00
#
_symmetry.space_group_name_H-M   'P 1'
#
loop_
_entity.id
_entity.type
_entity.pdbx_description
1 polymer ?
#
loop_
_entity_poly.entity_id
_entity_poly.type
_entity_poly.pdbx_seq_one_letter_code
_entity_poly.pdbx_strand_id
1 'polypeptide(L)'
;MTAPKRPRIRTLEELRPLVKEGRYRLGSHAAKHAACEGFSEQDIVTAILYGRELMRYVQDERLLAIGYICPSPAVRIPLHVVLEYKKPRWVDIVTAFIPAEPHRVVSRARLAECLRHDRHMTRSSWHGPRTTPMIEYRL
;
A
#
# COMPACT_ATOMS: atom_id res chain seq x y z
N MET A 1 18.48 30.38 2.74
CA MET A 1 17.35 29.49 3.06
C MET A 1 16.50 29.35 1.80
N THR A 2 16.56 28.19 1.13
CA THR A 2 15.72 27.92 -0.05
C THR A 2 14.28 27.67 0.39
N ALA A 3 13.31 28.29 -0.29
CA ALA A 3 11.89 28.09 -0.01
C ALA A 3 11.52 26.60 -0.13
N PRO A 4 10.61 26.07 0.71
CA PRO A 4 10.20 24.68 0.61
C PRO A 4 9.56 24.41 -0.76
N LYS A 5 10.13 23.46 -1.49
CA LYS A 5 9.60 23.02 -2.79
C LYS A 5 8.19 22.48 -2.58
N ARG A 6 7.20 23.02 -3.30
CA ARG A 6 5.82 22.51 -3.25
C ARG A 6 5.82 21.03 -3.66
N PRO A 7 5.15 20.14 -2.90
CA PRO A 7 5.07 18.73 -3.26
C PRO A 7 4.32 18.58 -4.58
N ARG A 8 4.81 17.71 -5.46
CA ARG A 8 4.03 17.33 -6.65
C ARG A 8 2.90 16.42 -6.21
N ILE A 9 1.78 16.55 -6.88
CA ILE A 9 0.66 15.63 -6.77
C ILE A 9 0.65 14.86 -8.09
N ARG A 10 0.77 13.54 -8.02
CA ARG A 10 0.58 12.65 -9.16
C ARG A 10 -0.45 11.59 -8.84
N THR A 11 -1.17 11.20 -9.86
CA THR A 11 -2.16 10.13 -9.87
C THR A 11 -1.52 8.80 -10.24
N LEU A 12 -2.17 7.68 -9.90
CA LEU A 12 -1.74 6.37 -10.39
C LEU A 12 -1.63 6.32 -11.92
N GLU A 13 -2.57 6.94 -12.65
CA GLU A 13 -2.58 6.95 -14.12
C GLU A 13 -1.36 7.66 -14.71
N GLU A 14 -0.92 8.76 -14.09
CA GLU A 14 0.30 9.47 -14.52
C GLU A 14 1.58 8.66 -14.26
N LEU A 15 1.55 7.71 -13.31
CA LEU A 15 2.70 6.86 -13.01
C LEU A 15 2.76 5.58 -13.85
N ARG A 16 1.62 5.08 -14.33
CA ARG A 16 1.57 3.82 -15.10
C ARG A 16 2.48 3.81 -16.33
N PRO A 17 2.59 4.87 -17.15
CA PRO A 17 3.54 4.87 -18.28
C PRO A 17 4.98 4.59 -17.85
N LEU A 18 5.42 5.18 -16.73
CA LEU A 18 6.75 4.93 -16.18
C LEU A 18 6.94 3.44 -15.85
N VAL A 19 5.94 2.83 -15.21
CA VAL A 19 6.01 1.42 -14.83
C VAL A 19 5.96 0.49 -16.06
N LYS A 20 5.12 0.78 -17.05
CA LYS A 20 5.05 0.03 -18.31
C LYS A 20 6.37 0.03 -19.07
N GLU A 21 7.11 1.14 -19.01
CA GLU A 21 8.41 1.30 -19.66
C GLU A 21 9.58 0.78 -18.82
N GLY A 22 9.33 0.12 -17.67
CA GLY A 22 10.38 -0.37 -16.78
C GLY A 22 11.10 0.74 -16.00
N ARG A 23 10.58 1.98 -16.01
CA ARG A 23 11.13 3.13 -15.28
C ARG A 23 10.68 3.14 -13.83
N TYR A 24 10.91 2.04 -13.13
CA TYR A 24 10.66 1.91 -11.70
C TYR A 24 11.84 1.25 -10.99
N ARG A 25 11.89 1.38 -9.66
CA ARG A 25 12.88 0.71 -8.82
C ARG A 25 12.17 -0.02 -7.69
N LEU A 26 12.50 -1.29 -7.49
CA LEU A 26 11.99 -2.08 -6.39
C LEU A 26 12.79 -1.76 -5.11
N GLY A 27 12.12 -1.24 -4.09
CA GLY A 27 12.73 -0.99 -2.79
C GLY A 27 13.04 -2.28 -2.04
N SER A 28 14.07 -2.26 -1.19
CA SER A 28 14.47 -3.43 -0.38
C SER A 28 13.33 -3.97 0.49
N HIS A 29 12.49 -3.08 1.04
CA HIS A 29 11.33 -3.47 1.83
C HIS A 29 10.28 -4.19 0.97
N ALA A 30 9.99 -3.70 -0.24
CA ALA A 30 9.11 -4.38 -1.18
C ALA A 30 9.65 -5.77 -1.56
N ALA A 31 10.96 -5.88 -1.86
CA ALA A 31 11.59 -7.16 -2.17
C ALA A 31 11.53 -8.15 -1.00
N LYS A 32 11.70 -7.67 0.24
CA LYS A 32 11.57 -8.50 1.44
C LYS A 32 10.15 -9.04 1.61
N HIS A 33 9.13 -8.19 1.49
CA HIS A 33 7.74 -8.64 1.56
C HIS A 33 7.38 -9.62 0.44
N ALA A 34 7.83 -9.35 -0.79
CA ALA A 34 7.66 -10.27 -1.92
C ALA A 34 8.17 -11.68 -1.58
N ALA A 35 9.38 -11.78 -1.02
CA ALA A 35 9.96 -13.04 -0.59
C ALA A 35 9.21 -13.68 0.60
N CYS A 36 8.82 -12.91 1.61
CA CYS A 36 8.18 -13.42 2.82
C CYS A 36 6.71 -13.81 2.63
N GLU A 37 5.98 -13.12 1.75
CA GLU A 37 4.54 -13.30 1.55
C GLU A 37 4.20 -14.06 0.26
N GLY A 38 5.22 -14.40 -0.55
CA GLY A 38 5.07 -15.30 -1.69
C GLY A 38 4.48 -14.65 -2.94
N PHE A 39 4.78 -13.37 -3.20
CA PHE A 39 4.42 -12.69 -4.45
C PHE A 39 5.68 -12.21 -5.19
N SER A 40 5.58 -12.05 -6.51
CA SER A 40 6.71 -11.67 -7.37
C SER A 40 6.73 -10.17 -7.67
N GLU A 41 7.84 -9.68 -8.23
CA GLU A 41 7.90 -8.33 -8.79
C GLU A 41 6.86 -8.13 -9.90
N GLN A 42 6.62 -9.16 -10.72
CA GLN A 42 5.62 -9.12 -11.78
C GLN A 42 4.21 -8.94 -11.23
N ASP A 43 3.90 -9.51 -10.06
CA ASP A 43 2.63 -9.30 -9.38
C ASP A 43 2.46 -7.86 -8.90
N ILE A 44 3.53 -7.26 -8.36
CA ILE A 44 3.55 -5.85 -7.96
C ILE A 44 3.30 -4.96 -9.18
N VAL A 45 4.01 -5.21 -10.29
CA VAL A 45 3.84 -4.46 -11.54
C VAL A 45 2.40 -4.60 -12.05
N THR A 46 1.87 -5.82 -12.09
CA THR A 46 0.49 -6.09 -12.50
C THR A 46 -0.51 -5.34 -11.61
N ALA A 47 -0.28 -5.34 -10.30
CA ALA A 47 -1.11 -4.60 -9.35
C ALA A 47 -1.09 -3.09 -9.60
N ILE A 48 0.04 -2.50 -10.01
CA ILE A 48 0.13 -1.08 -10.36
C ILE A 48 -0.59 -0.79 -11.69
N LEU A 49 -0.39 -1.66 -12.69
CA LEU A 49 -0.91 -1.46 -14.04
C LEU A 49 -2.43 -1.63 -14.15
N TYR A 50 -3.01 -2.55 -13.38
CA TYR A 50 -4.43 -2.91 -13.48
C TYR A 50 -5.22 -2.66 -12.19
N GLY A 51 -4.56 -2.29 -11.11
CA GLY A 51 -5.19 -1.94 -9.85
C GLY A 51 -5.81 -0.54 -9.86
N ARG A 52 -6.22 -0.06 -8.69
CA ARG A 52 -6.77 1.29 -8.49
C ARG A 52 -6.06 2.02 -7.37
N GLU A 53 -6.10 3.35 -7.43
CA GLU A 53 -5.62 4.20 -6.35
C GLU A 53 -6.53 4.08 -5.12
N LEU A 54 -5.93 4.00 -3.92
CA LEU A 54 -6.65 4.05 -2.65
C LEU A 54 -6.42 5.36 -1.89
N MET A 55 -5.21 5.89 -1.92
CA MET A 55 -4.85 7.07 -1.13
C MET A 55 -3.61 7.78 -1.68
N ARG A 56 -3.51 9.10 -1.45
CA ARG A 56 -2.31 9.90 -1.71
C ARG A 56 -1.76 10.50 -0.42
N TYR A 57 -0.47 10.36 -0.21
CA TYR A 57 0.29 11.01 0.87
C TYR A 57 1.07 12.18 0.25
N VAL A 58 0.39 13.29 0.02
CA VAL A 58 0.90 14.44 -0.74
C VAL A 58 2.21 14.98 -0.17
N GLN A 59 2.34 15.03 1.15
CA GLN A 59 3.53 15.53 1.85
C GLN A 59 4.77 14.65 1.59
N ASP A 60 4.56 13.36 1.32
CA ASP A 60 5.64 12.41 1.09
C ASP A 60 5.87 12.16 -0.41
N GLU A 61 5.10 12.80 -1.31
CA GLU A 61 5.04 12.50 -2.74
C GLU A 61 4.84 10.99 -2.99
N ARG A 62 3.88 10.39 -2.25
CA ARG A 62 3.56 8.96 -2.29
C ARG A 62 2.09 8.70 -2.58
N LEU A 63 1.80 7.54 -3.14
CA LEU A 63 0.44 7.02 -3.28
C LEU A 63 0.38 5.53 -2.92
N LEU A 64 -0.78 5.12 -2.40
CA LEU A 64 -1.15 3.73 -2.15
C LEU A 64 -2.09 3.27 -3.26
N ALA A 65 -1.72 2.19 -3.93
CA ALA A 65 -2.56 1.48 -4.88
C ALA A 65 -2.95 0.11 -4.32
N ILE A 66 -4.09 -0.41 -4.78
CA ILE A 66 -4.48 -1.80 -4.61
C ILE A 66 -4.62 -2.48 -5.96
N GLY A 67 -3.95 -3.61 -6.12
CA GLY A 67 -4.21 -4.56 -7.19
C GLY A 67 -4.46 -5.95 -6.64
N TYR A 68 -4.33 -6.96 -7.50
CA TYR A 68 -4.61 -8.34 -7.15
C TYR A 68 -3.58 -9.28 -7.78
N ILE A 69 -3.15 -10.26 -6.98
CA ILE A 69 -2.47 -11.48 -7.45
C ILE A 69 -3.57 -12.49 -7.77
N CYS A 70 -3.46 -13.14 -8.92
CA CYS A 70 -4.43 -14.13 -9.38
C CYS A 70 -3.72 -15.47 -9.66
N PRO A 71 -3.41 -16.27 -8.62
CA PRO A 71 -2.70 -17.55 -8.82
C PRO A 71 -3.57 -18.58 -9.54
N SER A 72 -4.90 -18.39 -9.53
CA SER A 72 -5.86 -19.15 -10.31
C SER A 72 -7.06 -18.27 -10.68
N PRO A 73 -7.91 -18.65 -11.66
CA PRO A 73 -9.07 -17.84 -12.06
C PRO A 73 -10.09 -17.58 -10.94
N ALA A 74 -10.16 -18.45 -9.93
CA ALA A 74 -11.11 -18.35 -8.83
C ALA A 74 -10.55 -17.59 -7.61
N VAL A 75 -9.24 -17.32 -7.57
CA VAL A 75 -8.58 -16.75 -6.39
C VAL A 75 -8.03 -15.36 -6.72
N ARG A 76 -8.43 -14.37 -5.92
CA ARG A 76 -7.93 -13.00 -6.01
C ARG A 76 -7.38 -12.59 -4.66
N ILE A 77 -6.06 -12.45 -4.58
CA ILE A 77 -5.37 -12.03 -3.36
C ILE A 77 -5.07 -10.53 -3.50
N PRO A 78 -5.54 -9.68 -2.59
CA PRO A 78 -5.29 -8.24 -2.66
C PRO A 78 -3.82 -7.95 -2.41
N LEU A 79 -3.27 -6.98 -3.14
CA LEU A 79 -1.90 -6.51 -2.99
C LEU A 79 -1.90 -4.99 -2.86
N HIS A 80 -1.46 -4.49 -1.71
CA HIS A 80 -1.21 -3.07 -1.50
C HIS A 80 0.19 -2.73 -1.98
N VAL A 81 0.32 -1.65 -2.74
CA VAL A 81 1.59 -1.17 -3.29
C VAL A 81 1.74 0.32 -3.02
N VAL A 82 2.86 0.71 -2.42
CA VAL A 82 3.19 2.11 -2.12
C VAL A 82 4.22 2.61 -3.11
N LEU A 83 3.84 3.62 -3.89
CA LEU A 83 4.69 4.25 -4.88
C LEU A 83 5.16 5.61 -4.36
N GLU A 84 6.44 5.92 -4.54
CA GLU A 84 7.01 7.24 -4.33
C GLU A 84 7.45 7.84 -5.68
N TYR A 85 7.10 9.10 -5.92
CA TYR A 85 7.33 9.79 -7.19
C TYR A 85 8.12 11.10 -7.01
N LYS A 86 8.99 11.14 -6.00
CA LYS A 86 9.93 12.25 -5.76
C LYS A 86 10.91 12.46 -6.92
N LYS A 87 11.17 11.45 -7.75
CA LYS A 87 12.02 11.60 -8.93
C LYS A 87 11.13 11.73 -10.17
N PRO A 88 11.26 12.79 -11.00
CA PRO A 88 10.32 13.05 -12.09
C PRO A 88 10.19 11.92 -13.14
N ARG A 89 11.26 11.15 -13.34
CA ARG A 89 11.41 10.14 -14.41
C ARG A 89 11.36 8.69 -13.92
N TRP A 90 11.18 8.48 -12.62
CA TRP A 90 11.24 7.16 -11.99
C TRP A 90 10.17 7.04 -10.93
N VAL A 91 9.62 5.84 -10.77
CA VAL A 91 8.75 5.48 -9.65
C VAL A 91 9.48 4.54 -8.71
N ASP A 92 9.54 4.88 -7.44
CA ASP A 92 10.11 3.98 -6.44
C ASP A 92 8.98 3.18 -5.79
N ILE A 93 9.04 1.85 -5.91
CA ILE A 93 8.14 0.95 -5.21
C ILE A 93 8.68 0.78 -3.80
N VAL A 94 8.18 1.59 -2.87
CA VAL A 94 8.73 1.67 -1.50
C VAL A 94 8.43 0.40 -0.72
N THR A 95 7.20 -0.11 -0.81
CA THR A 95 6.77 -1.36 -0.21
C THR A 95 5.59 -1.95 -0.99
N ALA A 96 5.41 -3.26 -0.87
CA ALA A 96 4.20 -3.97 -1.26
C ALA A 96 3.89 -5.03 -0.19
N PHE A 97 2.61 -5.33 0.08
CA PHE A 97 2.20 -6.33 1.07
C PHE A 97 0.74 -6.76 0.84
N ILE A 98 0.39 -7.97 1.30
CA ILE A 98 -0.96 -8.53 1.31
C ILE A 98 -1.68 -8.00 2.57
N PRO A 99 -2.67 -7.11 2.43
CA PRO A 99 -3.37 -6.53 3.57
C PRO A 99 -4.37 -7.52 4.19
N ALA A 100 -4.46 -7.56 5.52
CA ALA A 100 -5.54 -8.26 6.22
C ALA A 100 -6.93 -7.62 5.96
N GLU A 101 -6.98 -6.30 5.76
CA GLU A 101 -8.19 -5.53 5.47
C GLU A 101 -8.01 -4.75 4.15
N PRO A 102 -8.40 -5.30 3.00
CA PRO A 102 -7.95 -4.83 1.68
C PRO A 102 -8.45 -3.43 1.29
N HIS A 103 -9.66 -3.08 1.70
CA HIS A 103 -10.27 -1.79 1.36
C HIS A 103 -10.06 -0.73 2.44
N ARG A 104 -9.40 -1.08 3.55
CA ARG A 104 -9.10 -0.14 4.62
C ARG A 104 -7.95 0.78 4.19
N VAL A 105 -8.24 2.06 4.18
CA VAL A 105 -7.23 3.10 3.99
C VAL A 105 -6.30 3.15 5.19
N VAL A 106 -5.00 3.10 4.93
CA VAL A 106 -3.95 3.17 5.94
C VAL A 106 -3.60 4.64 6.20
N SER A 107 -3.53 5.06 7.48
CA SER A 107 -3.11 6.42 7.82
C SER A 107 -1.61 6.62 7.54
N ARG A 108 -1.16 7.87 7.37
CA ARG A 108 0.27 8.19 7.19
C ARG A 108 1.15 7.63 8.33
N ALA A 109 0.66 7.72 9.57
CA ALA A 109 1.36 7.19 10.74
C ALA A 109 1.50 5.66 10.67
N ARG A 110 0.45 4.96 10.23
CA ARG A 110 0.45 3.51 10.09
C ARG A 110 1.28 3.05 8.88
N LEU A 111 1.28 3.80 7.77
CA LEU A 111 2.21 3.56 6.67
C LEU A 111 3.66 3.72 7.15
N ALA A 112 3.96 4.78 7.91
CA ALA A 112 5.29 4.98 8.47
C ALA A 112 5.67 3.87 9.46
N GLU A 113 4.71 3.32 10.21
CA GLU A 113 4.91 2.14 11.05
C GLU A 113 5.22 0.90 10.22
N CYS A 114 4.43 0.60 9.17
CA CYS A 114 4.70 -0.50 8.24
C CYS A 114 6.07 -0.38 7.57
N LEU A 115 6.52 0.84 7.27
CA LEU A 115 7.85 1.09 6.69
C LEU A 115 9.00 1.02 7.71
N ARG A 116 8.71 1.16 9.01
CA ARG A 116 9.70 1.10 10.11
C ARG A 116 9.81 -0.29 10.71
N HIS A 117 8.70 -1.00 10.79
CA HIS A 117 8.59 -2.33 11.34
C HIS A 117 8.28 -3.32 10.22
N ASP A 118 9.30 -4.06 9.80
CA ASP A 118 9.22 -5.27 8.95
C ASP A 118 8.30 -6.38 9.52
N ARG A 119 7.59 -6.15 10.63
CA ARG A 119 6.76 -7.16 11.29
C ARG A 119 5.32 -7.06 10.82
N HIS A 120 4.90 -8.14 10.16
CA HIS A 120 3.53 -8.64 10.14
C HIS A 120 2.83 -8.37 11.49
N MET A 121 1.70 -7.66 11.45
CA MET A 121 0.73 -7.48 12.53
C MET A 121 1.26 -7.01 13.90
N THR A 122 1.17 -5.70 14.17
CA THR A 122 0.81 -5.28 15.53
C THR A 122 -0.67 -5.60 15.74
N ARG A 123 -0.98 -6.62 16.56
CA ARG A 123 -2.31 -6.85 17.15
C ARG A 123 -2.76 -5.54 17.81
N SER A 124 -3.64 -4.78 17.17
CA SER A 124 -4.41 -3.76 17.87
C SER A 124 -5.66 -4.43 18.42
N SER A 125 -5.70 -4.66 19.73
CA SER A 125 -6.99 -4.84 20.42
C SER A 125 -7.78 -3.55 20.23
N TRP A 126 -8.96 -3.67 19.65
CA TRP A 126 -9.93 -2.59 19.66
C TRP A 126 -10.43 -2.43 21.11
N HIS A 127 -10.04 -1.35 21.78
CA HIS A 127 -10.66 -0.90 23.01
C HIS A 127 -11.62 0.24 22.65
N GLY A 128 -12.79 -0.12 22.11
CA GLY A 128 -13.91 0.80 22.03
C GLY A 128 -14.42 1.17 23.43
N PRO A 129 -15.25 2.21 23.55
CA PRO A 129 -15.74 2.67 24.85
C PRO A 129 -16.50 1.53 25.57
N ARG A 130 -16.09 1.24 26.81
CA ARG A 130 -16.89 0.41 27.72
C ARG A 130 -18.13 1.21 28.12
N THR A 131 -19.27 0.84 27.54
CA THR A 131 -20.59 1.22 28.06
C THR A 131 -21.49 -0.03 28.10
N THR A 132 -21.44 -0.68 29.28
CA THR A 132 -22.56 -1.12 30.17
C THR A 132 -23.71 -2.01 29.62
N PRO A 133 -24.26 -2.96 30.44
CA PRO A 133 -24.98 -4.15 29.95
C PRO A 133 -26.52 -4.01 29.88
N MET A 134 -27.17 -5.14 29.52
CA MET A 134 -28.60 -5.44 29.31
C MET A 134 -29.06 -5.26 27.85
N ILE A 135 -29.81 -6.18 27.23
CA ILE A 135 -31.02 -6.85 27.74
C ILE A 135 -31.12 -8.31 27.25
N GLU A 136 -31.66 -9.13 28.15
CA GLU A 136 -32.11 -10.52 28.06
C GLU A 136 -33.18 -10.73 26.97
N TYR A 137 -33.06 -11.80 26.17
CA TYR A 137 -34.24 -12.41 25.54
C TYR A 137 -34.12 -13.94 25.61
N ARG A 138 -34.87 -14.50 26.55
CA ARG A 138 -35.37 -15.87 26.52
C ARG A 138 -36.63 -15.88 25.66
N LEU A 139 -36.65 -16.71 24.62
CA LEU A 139 -37.73 -17.67 24.30
C LEU A 139 -37.09 -18.87 23.62
#